data_AF-A0A6M1SPV0-F1
#
_entry.id   AF-A0A6M1SPV0-F1
#
_cell.length_a   1.000
_cell.length_b   1.000
_cell.length_c   1.000
_cell.angle_alpha   90.00
_cell.angle_beta   90.00
_cell.angle_gamma   90.00
#
_symmetry.space_group_name_H-M   'P 1'
#
loop_
_entity.id
_entity.type
_entity.pdbx_description
1 polymer ?
#
loop_
_entity_poly.entity_id
_entity_poly.type
_entity_poly.pdbx_seq_one_letter_code
_entity_poly.pdbx_strand_id
1 'polypeptide(L)' 'MDLLPFAFVVDLTLWSVAGYVVYRIGRRFWPDGFTDPYLVVGIFFTIGTLVTMTTFPRWAVYQP' A
#
# COMPACT_ATOMS: atom_id res chain seq x y z
N MET A 1 2.87 -2.52 -24.72
CA MET A 1 3.73 -2.49 -23.51
C MET A 1 2.86 -2.96 -22.37
N ASP A 2 3.26 -4.00 -21.65
CA ASP A 2 2.47 -4.51 -20.52
C ASP A 2 2.38 -3.45 -19.42
N LEU A 3 1.18 -2.88 -19.26
CA LEU A 3 0.91 -1.85 -18.25
C LEU A 3 0.73 -2.43 -16.84
N LEU A 4 0.52 -3.74 -16.74
CA LEU A 4 0.33 -4.45 -15.47
C LEU A 4 1.46 -4.22 -14.45
N PRO A 5 2.75 -4.47 -14.76
CA PRO A 5 3.83 -4.24 -13.81
C PRO A 5 3.96 -2.76 -13.40
N PHE A 6 3.65 -1.83 -14.30
CA PHE A 6 3.62 -0.40 -13.96
C PHE A 6 2.48 -0.10 -12.98
N ALA A 7 1.29 -0.65 -13.22
CA ALA A 7 0.13 -0.47 -12.35
C ALA A 7 0.35 -1.08 -10.94
N PHE A 8 1.04 -2.22 -10.85
CA PHE A 8 1.49 -2.79 -9.57
C PHE A 8 2.41 -1.87 -8.80
N VAL A 9 3.44 -1.31 -9.45
CA VAL A 9 4.39 -0.41 -8.81
C VAL A 9 3.69 0.85 -8.30
N VAL A 10 2.77 1.41 -9.10
CA VAL A 10 1.98 2.59 -8.70
C VAL A 10 1.09 2.26 -7.50
N ASP A 11 0.36 1.15 -7.53
CA ASP A 11 -0.54 0.75 -6.44
C ASP A 11 0.21 0.54 -5.12
N LEU A 12 1.31 -0.21 -5.15
CA LEU A 12 2.15 -0.43 -3.98
C LEU A 12 2.75 0.87 -3.43
N THR A 13 3.16 1.78 -4.31
CA THR A 13 3.67 3.10 -3.92
C THR A 13 2.57 3.92 -3.22
N LEU A 14 1.33 3.88 -3.73
CA LEU A 14 0.20 4.58 -3.11
C LEU A 14 -0.10 4.03 -1.70
N TRP A 15 -0.04 2.71 -1.52
CA TRP A 15 -0.21 2.09 -0.20
C TRP A 15 0.90 2.47 0.78
N SER A 16 2.16 2.53 0.34
CA SER A 16 3.26 3.02 1.17
C SER A 16 3.09 4.48 1.58
N VAL A 17 2.67 5.35 0.66
CA VAL A 17 2.38 6.77 0.94
C VAL A 17 1.20 6.89 1.90
N ALA A 18 0.14 6.12 1.72
CA ALA A 18 -1.01 6.10 2.62
C ALA A 18 -0.59 5.69 4.04
N GLY A 19 0.21 4.64 4.17
CA GLY A 19 0.77 4.22 5.47
C GLY A 19 1.61 5.32 6.14
N TYR A 20 2.40 6.04 5.36
CA TYR A 20 3.19 7.18 5.87
C TYR A 20 2.32 8.36 6.32
N VAL A 21 1.24 8.67 5.59
CA VAL A 21 0.27 9.71 5.96
C VAL A 21 -0.45 9.32 7.26
N VAL A 22 -0.91 8.07 7.35
CA VAL A 22 -1.55 7.54 8.57
C VAL A 22 -0.59 7.59 9.74
N TYR A 23 0.68 7.20 9.55
CA TYR A 23 1.72 7.37 10.55
C TYR A 23 1.89 8.83 11.00
N ARG A 24 1.98 9.78 10.05
CA ARG A 24 2.15 11.21 10.35
C ARG A 24 0.99 11.82 11.13
N ILE A 25 -0.22 11.33 10.93
CA ILE A 25 -1.41 11.76 11.67
C ILE A 25 -1.49 11.03 13.02
N GLY A 26 -1.30 9.71 12.99
CA GLY A 26 -1.42 8.80 14.14
C GLY A 26 -0.35 8.99 15.20
N ARG A 27 0.87 9.40 14.83
CA ARG A 27 1.98 9.68 15.79
C ARG A 27 1.65 10.73 16.86
N ARG A 28 0.58 11.51 16.67
CA ARG A 28 0.11 12.50 17.67
C ARG A 28 -0.85 11.89 18.70
N PHE A 29 -1.44 10.75 18.39
CA PHE A 29 -2.47 10.09 19.20
C PHE A 29 -2.07 8.67 19.65
N TRP A 30 -1.03 8.09 19.07
CA TRP A 30 -0.63 6.71 19.32
C TRP A 30 0.49 6.60 20.35
N PRO A 31 0.45 5.55 21.20
CA PRO A 31 1.50 5.28 22.19
C PRO A 31 2.84 4.96 21.51
N ASP A 32 3.93 5.17 22.23
CA ASP A 32 5.30 5.21 21.70
C ASP A 32 5.71 4.00 20.83
N GLY A 33 5.09 2.84 21.00
CA GLY A 33 5.34 1.64 20.16
C GLY A 33 4.91 1.75 18.69
N PHE A 34 3.97 2.65 18.35
CA PHE A 34 3.54 2.90 16.97
C PHE A 34 4.25 4.12 16.33
N THR A 35 5.31 4.63 16.97
CA THR A 35 6.10 5.74 16.43
C THR A 35 7.15 5.32 15.40
N ASP A 36 7.31 4.02 15.11
CA ASP A 36 8.18 3.57 14.03
C ASP A 36 7.46 3.67 12.67
N PRO A 37 7.92 4.57 11.76
CA PRO A 37 7.34 4.70 10.43
C PRO A 37 7.48 3.42 9.60
N TYR A 38 8.54 2.63 9.77
CA TYR A 38 8.78 1.42 8.98
C TYR A 38 7.75 0.34 9.29
N LEU A 39 7.32 0.24 10.54
CA LEU A 39 6.30 -0.72 10.96
C LEU A 39 4.93 -0.38 10.35
N VAL A 40 4.51 0.89 10.45
CA VAL A 40 3.21 1.32 9.90
C VAL A 40 3.20 1.25 8.38
N VAL A 41 4.25 1.73 7.72
CA VAL A 41 4.38 1.64 6.25
C VAL A 41 4.45 0.18 5.80
N GLY A 42 5.17 -0.68 6.52
CA GLY A 42 5.25 -2.11 6.22
C GLY A 42 3.91 -2.85 6.34
N ILE A 43 3.10 -2.51 7.35
CA ILE A 43 1.74 -3.04 7.49
C ILE A 43 0.88 -2.61 6.29
N PHE A 44 0.87 -1.32 5.96
CA PHE A 44 0.10 -0.80 4.83
C PHE A 44 0.57 -1.36 3.49
N PHE A 45 1.87 -1.58 3.32
CA PHE A 45 2.43 -2.22 2.13
C PHE A 45 1.99 -3.69 2.01
N THR A 46 1.95 -4.42 3.13
CA THR A 46 1.47 -5.81 3.16
C THR A 46 -0.02 -5.89 2.84
N ILE A 47 -0.83 -5.01 3.44
CA ILE A 47 -2.26 -4.89 3.12
C ILE A 47 -2.46 -4.54 1.66
N GLY A 48 -1.72 -3.55 1.16
CA GLY A 48 -1.74 -3.14 -0.25
C GLY A 48 -1.47 -4.32 -1.16
N THR A 49 -0.39 -5.06 -0.91
CA THR A 49 -0.04 -6.27 -1.67
C THR A 49 -1.16 -7.30 -1.70
N LEU A 50 -1.82 -7.57 -0.56
CA LEU A 50 -2.97 -8.49 -0.49
C LEU A 50 -4.17 -7.96 -1.28
N VAL A 51 -4.45 -6.66 -1.22
CA VAL A 51 -5.51 -6.02 -2.01
C VAL A 51 -5.18 -6.10 -3.51
N THR A 52 -3.95 -5.81 -3.91
CA THR A 52 -3.54 -5.90 -5.31
C THR A 52 -3.63 -7.34 -5.81
N MET A 53 -3.19 -8.33 -5.03
CA MET A 53 -3.32 -9.75 -5.40
C MET A 53 -4.77 -10.22 -5.52
N THR A 54 -5.66 -9.78 -4.63
CA THR A 54 -7.09 -10.14 -4.66
C THR A 54 -7.86 -9.41 -5.75
N THR A 55 -7.42 -8.22 -6.14
CA THR A 55 -8.03 -7.43 -7.23
C THR A 55 -7.38 -7.69 -8.59
N PHE A 56 -6.21 -8.33 -8.64
CA PHE A 56 -5.49 -8.70 -9.86
C PHE A 56 -6.36 -9.45 -10.89
N PRO A 57 -7.21 -10.43 -10.52
CA PRO A 57 -8.10 -11.08 -11.49
C PRO A 57 -9.05 -10.10 -12.17
N ARG A 58 -9.47 -9.02 -11.49
CA ARG A 58 -10.32 -7.98 -12.10
C ARG A 58 -9.55 -7.09 -13.06
N TRP A 59 -8.25 -6.90 -12.84
CA TRP A 59 -7.40 -6.07 -13.69
C TRP A 59 -7.04 -6.82 -14.98
N ALA A 60 -6.87 -8.14 -14.89
CA ALA A 60 -6.66 -9.01 -16.04
C ALA A 60 -7.86 -9.06 -17.00
N VAL A 61 -9.10 -8.89 -16.52
CA VAL A 61 -10.31 -8.84 -17.36
C VAL A 61 -10.35 -7.62 -18.29
N TYR A 62 -9.62 -6.55 -17.94
CA TYR A 62 -9.52 -5.34 -18.77
C TYR A 62 -8.29 -5.34 -19.70
N GLN A 63 -7.55 -6.44 -19.79
CA GLN A 63 -6.53 -6.61 -20.81
C GLN A 63 -7.17 -7.13 -22.11
N PRO A 64 -7.15 -6.35 -23.21
CA PRO A 64 -7.65 -6.79 -24.52
C PRO A 64 -6.77 -7.88 -25.14
#